data_AF-A0A2S0XPB1-F1
#
_entry.id   AF-A0A2S0XPB1-F1
#
_cell.length_a   1.000
_cell.length_b   1.000
_cell.length_c   1.000
_cell.angle_alpha   90.00
_cell.angle_beta   90.00
_cell.angle_gamma   90.00
#
_symmetry.space_group_name_H-M   'P 1'
#
loop_
_entity.id
_entity.type
_entity.pdbx_description
1 polymer ?
#
loop_
_entity_poly.entity_id
_entity_poly.type
_entity_poly.pdbx_seq_one_letter_code
_entity_poly.pdbx_strand_id
1 'polypeptide(L)'
;MTMRVPVELDPDVDDVAPTGDGITTYDERHFVTYLRLLDAKAEDAEWKEVAKIVLHRDPVAEELRSYRCWQSHLERAQWLSREGYKRILEQAAANKA
;
A
#
# COMPACT_ATOMS: atom_id res chain seq x y z
N MET A 1 -28.50 7.94 -8.97
CA MET A 1 -27.15 8.50 -8.87
C MET A 1 -26.32 7.55 -8.01
N THR A 2 -25.46 6.75 -8.60
CA THR A 2 -24.49 5.94 -7.84
C THR A 2 -23.51 6.92 -7.19
N MET A 3 -23.62 7.11 -5.87
CA MET A 3 -22.57 7.79 -5.12
C MET A 3 -21.30 6.96 -5.28
N ARG A 4 -20.33 7.45 -6.07
CA ARG A 4 -18.96 6.93 -5.97
C ARG A 4 -18.51 7.20 -4.54
N VAL A 5 -18.25 6.15 -3.77
CA VAL A 5 -17.60 6.27 -2.48
C VAL A 5 -16.30 7.06 -2.70
N PRO A 6 -16.05 8.15 -1.97
CA PRO A 6 -14.79 8.88 -2.08
C PRO A 6 -13.63 7.93 -1.82
N VAL A 7 -12.61 7.95 -2.69
CA VAL A 7 -11.37 7.22 -2.43
C VAL A 7 -10.70 7.88 -1.24
N GLU A 8 -10.47 7.12 -0.17
CA GLU A 8 -9.64 7.57 0.95
C GLU A 8 -8.19 7.67 0.48
N LEU A 9 -7.63 8.87 0.49
CA LEU A 9 -6.31 9.14 -0.11
C LEU A 9 -5.15 8.90 0.88
N ASP A 10 -5.45 8.87 2.17
CA ASP A 10 -4.46 8.86 3.24
C ASP A 10 -4.94 8.02 4.44
N PRO A 11 -5.27 6.73 4.23
CA PRO A 11 -5.69 5.85 5.32
C PRO A 11 -4.51 5.54 6.26
N ASP A 12 -4.81 5.36 7.55
CA ASP A 12 -3.85 4.82 8.50
C ASP A 12 -3.54 3.35 8.19
N VAL A 13 -2.27 2.98 8.32
CA VAL A 13 -1.78 1.62 8.04
C VAL A 13 -1.60 0.82 9.32
N ASP A 14 -1.82 -0.50 9.22
CA ASP A 14 -1.38 -1.44 10.24
C ASP A 14 0.16 -1.50 10.33
N ASP A 15 0.69 -2.11 11.39
CA ASP A 15 2.14 -2.19 11.60
C ASP A 15 2.87 -3.04 10.54
N VAL A 16 2.15 -3.96 9.89
CA VAL A 16 2.69 -4.87 8.88
C VAL A 16 1.67 -5.04 7.77
N ALA A 17 2.11 -4.95 6.52
CA ALA A 17 1.25 -5.20 5.36
C ALA A 17 0.86 -6.69 5.24
N PRO A 18 -0.28 -7.01 4.60
CA PRO A 18 -0.63 -8.38 4.30
C PRO A 18 0.41 -9.06 3.40
N THR A 19 0.46 -10.38 3.47
CA THR A 19 1.31 -11.23 2.62
C THR A 19 0.46 -12.30 1.92
N GLY A 20 1.03 -13.01 0.95
CA GLY A 20 0.35 -14.03 0.16
C GLY A 20 0.01 -13.58 -1.26
N ASP A 21 -0.66 -14.46 -2.01
CA ASP A 21 -0.88 -14.36 -3.46
C ASP A 21 -2.28 -13.85 -3.87
N GLY A 22 -3.11 -13.51 -2.88
CA GLY A 22 -4.43 -12.91 -3.05
C GLY A 22 -4.45 -11.43 -2.72
N ILE A 23 -5.40 -10.70 -3.32
CA ILE A 23 -5.74 -9.32 -2.96
C ILE A 23 -6.71 -9.35 -1.79
N THR A 24 -6.41 -8.57 -0.76
CA THR A 24 -7.23 -8.45 0.46
C THR A 24 -8.01 -7.14 0.46
N THR A 25 -9.01 -7.04 1.33
CA THR A 25 -9.71 -5.77 1.58
C THR A 25 -8.80 -4.70 2.17
N TYR A 26 -7.71 -5.10 2.82
CA TYR A 26 -6.66 -4.18 3.27
C TYR A 26 -5.95 -3.57 2.05
N ASP A 27 -5.54 -4.40 1.08
CA ASP A 27 -4.87 -3.90 -0.13
C ASP A 27 -5.75 -2.90 -0.88
N GLU A 28 -7.04 -3.21 -1.04
CA GLU A 28 -8.00 -2.35 -1.74
C GLU A 28 -8.15 -0.96 -1.11
N ARG A 29 -8.10 -0.88 0.23
CA ARG A 29 -8.12 0.40 0.95
C ARG A 29 -6.83 1.19 0.76
N HIS A 30 -5.69 0.50 0.58
CA HIS A 30 -4.36 1.09 0.58
C HIS A 30 -3.72 1.23 -0.80
N PHE A 31 -4.47 1.09 -1.90
CA PHE A 31 -3.91 1.24 -3.24
C PHE A 31 -3.22 2.59 -3.45
N VAL A 32 -3.79 3.69 -2.95
CA VAL A 32 -3.17 5.01 -3.05
C VAL A 32 -1.86 5.07 -2.26
N THR A 33 -1.84 4.52 -1.03
CA THR A 33 -0.63 4.40 -0.21
C THR A 33 0.45 3.61 -0.94
N TYR A 34 0.12 2.46 -1.55
CA TYR A 34 1.06 1.65 -2.32
C TYR A 34 1.64 2.39 -3.53
N LEU A 35 0.83 3.14 -4.27
CA LEU A 35 1.32 3.95 -5.38
C LEU A 35 2.32 5.02 -4.90
N ARG A 36 2.00 5.72 -3.80
CA ARG A 36 2.92 6.71 -3.19
C ARG A 36 4.24 6.10 -2.72
N LEU A 37 4.21 4.88 -2.18
CA LEU A 37 5.44 4.15 -1.82
C LEU A 37 6.29 3.77 -3.05
N LEU A 38 5.64 3.37 -4.14
CA LEU A 38 6.33 3.03 -5.38
C LEU A 38 6.96 4.27 -6.04
N ASP A 39 6.25 5.40 -6.06
CA ASP A 39 6.77 6.68 -6.56
C ASP A 39 7.97 7.12 -5.72
N ALA A 40 7.84 7.13 -4.39
CA ALA A 40 8.95 7.46 -3.50
C ALA A 40 10.16 6.53 -3.69
N LYS A 41 9.92 5.24 -3.95
CA LYS A 41 11.01 4.30 -4.26
C LYS A 41 11.66 4.59 -5.62
N ALA A 42 10.89 5.00 -6.62
CA ALA A 42 11.41 5.37 -7.94
C ALA A 42 12.26 6.66 -7.91
N GLU A 43 11.98 7.55 -6.95
CA GLU A 43 12.75 8.77 -6.69
C GLU A 43 13.93 8.55 -5.73
N ASP A 44 14.18 7.30 -5.30
CA ASP A 44 15.17 6.93 -4.28
C ASP A 44 15.06 7.77 -2.98
N ALA A 45 13.82 8.10 -2.60
CA ALA A 45 13.51 8.84 -1.38
C ALA A 45 13.97 8.10 -0.12
N GLU A 46 14.31 8.87 0.91
CA GLU A 46 14.78 8.34 2.19
C GLU A 46 13.63 7.70 2.97
N TRP A 47 13.86 6.51 3.52
CA TRP A 47 12.78 5.68 4.06
C TRP A 47 12.10 6.27 5.30
N LYS A 48 12.79 7.06 6.14
CA LYS A 48 12.21 7.75 7.30
C LYS A 48 11.28 8.87 6.84
N GLU A 49 11.64 9.61 5.80
CA GLU A 49 10.76 10.61 5.20
C GLU A 49 9.47 9.95 4.67
N VAL A 50 9.60 8.84 3.94
CA VAL A 50 8.47 8.07 3.43
C VAL A 50 7.62 7.50 4.57
N ALA A 51 8.24 6.90 5.59
CA ALA A 51 7.52 6.36 6.75
C ALA A 51 6.71 7.44 7.47
N LYS A 52 7.23 8.66 7.55
CA LYS A 52 6.55 9.79 8.18
C LYS A 52 5.41 10.34 7.33
N ILE A 53 5.65 10.57 6.04
CA ILE A 53 4.71 11.28 5.15
C ILE A 53 3.63 10.36 4.56
N VAL A 54 3.96 9.09 4.30
CA VAL A 54 3.08 8.15 3.59
C VAL A 54 2.44 7.13 4.54
N LEU A 55 3.13 6.77 5.63
CA LEU A 55 2.68 5.72 6.57
C LEU A 55 2.31 6.26 7.95
N HIS A 56 2.40 7.57 8.15
CA HIS A 56 2.10 8.27 9.40
C HIS A 56 2.86 7.70 10.61
N ARG A 57 4.09 7.23 10.41
CA ARG A 57 4.95 6.67 11.47
C ARG A 57 5.96 7.67 11.99
N ASP A 58 6.46 7.41 13.20
CA ASP A 58 7.55 8.19 13.80
C ASP A 58 8.86 7.38 13.78
N PRO A 59 9.70 7.54 12.74
CA PRO A 59 10.98 6.86 12.66
C PRO A 59 12.05 7.41 13.63
N VAL A 60 11.79 8.51 14.33
CA VAL A 60 12.70 9.06 15.36
C VAL A 60 12.41 8.40 16.70
N ALA A 61 11.13 8.33 17.09
CA ALA A 61 10.72 7.70 18.35
C ALA A 61 10.65 6.16 18.26
N GLU A 62 10.24 5.62 17.11
CA GLU A 62 9.96 4.20 16.89
C GLU A 62 10.71 3.64 15.66
N GLU A 63 12.02 3.88 15.55
CA GLU A 63 12.82 3.59 14.34
C GLU A 63 12.60 2.17 13.79
N LEU A 64 12.77 1.13 14.62
CA LEU A 64 12.67 -0.26 14.18
C LEU A 64 11.24 -0.64 13.75
N ARG A 65 10.22 -0.13 14.44
CA ARG A 65 8.81 -0.40 14.12
C ARG A 65 8.42 0.31 12.82
N SER A 66 8.83 1.57 12.67
CA SER A 66 8.65 2.37 11.45
C SER A 66 9.35 1.75 10.26
N TYR A 67 10.58 1.25 10.43
CA TYR A 67 11.32 0.56 9.37
C TYR A 67 10.60 -0.70 8.91
N ARG A 68 10.11 -1.53 9.85
CA ARG A 68 9.36 -2.76 9.52
C ARG A 68 8.03 -2.46 8.82
N CYS A 69 7.32 -1.43 9.27
CA CYS A 69 6.11 -0.96 8.62
C CYS A 69 6.41 -0.53 7.18
N TRP A 70 7.41 0.34 6.98
CA TRP A 70 7.86 0.77 5.67
C TRP A 70 8.24 -0.38 4.75
N GLN A 71 9.10 -1.28 5.23
CA GLN A 71 9.62 -2.38 4.43
C GLN A 71 8.50 -3.33 3.99
N SER A 72 7.63 -3.76 4.90
CA SER A 72 6.52 -4.67 4.57
C SER A 72 5.52 -4.06 3.58
N HIS A 73 5.20 -2.78 3.72
CA HIS A 73 4.29 -2.09 2.80
C HIS A 73 4.93 -1.86 1.43
N LEU A 74 6.23 -1.53 1.38
CA LEU A 74 6.94 -1.40 0.11
C LEU A 74 7.04 -2.75 -0.61
N GLU A 75 7.38 -3.82 0.11
CA GLU A 75 7.38 -5.19 -0.44
C GLU A 75 6.00 -5.56 -1.00
N ARG A 76 4.93 -5.26 -0.24
CA ARG A 76 3.56 -5.53 -0.68
C ARG A 76 3.18 -4.72 -1.93
N ALA A 77 3.53 -3.44 -1.97
CA ALA A 77 3.31 -2.57 -3.13
C ALA A 77 4.06 -3.07 -4.38
N GLN A 78 5.30 -3.54 -4.22
CA GLN A 78 6.08 -4.12 -5.30
C GLN A 78 5.51 -5.44 -5.80
N TRP A 79 5.03 -6.31 -4.91
CA TRP A 79 4.32 -7.53 -5.31
C TRP A 79 3.05 -7.19 -6.10
N LEU A 80 2.27 -6.20 -5.63
CA LEU A 80 1.05 -5.75 -6.30
C LEU A 80 1.34 -5.32 -7.74
N SER A 81 2.40 -4.51 -7.94
CA SER A 81 2.74 -3.98 -9.26
C SER A 81 3.30 -5.01 -10.22
N ARG A 82 3.99 -6.06 -9.73
CA ARG A 82 4.58 -7.11 -10.58
C ARG A 82 3.61 -8.24 -10.90
N GLU A 83 2.82 -8.67 -9.92
CA GLU A 83 2.01 -9.89 -10.02
C GLU A 83 0.58 -9.71 -9.52
N GLY A 84 0.40 -9.00 -8.41
CA GLY A 84 -0.91 -8.85 -7.76
C GLY A 84 -1.97 -8.18 -8.65
N TYR A 85 -1.58 -7.27 -9.56
CA TYR A 85 -2.51 -6.61 -10.47
C TYR A 85 -3.30 -7.60 -11.34
N LYS A 86 -2.74 -8.79 -11.64
CA LYS A 86 -3.43 -9.82 -12.42
C LYS A 86 -4.67 -10.33 -11.68
N ARG A 87 -4.60 -10.45 -10.35
CA ARG A 87 -5.75 -10.84 -9.51
C ARG A 87 -6.87 -9.81 -9.54
N ILE A 88 -6.52 -8.52 -9.57
CA ILE A 88 -7.50 -7.43 -9.71
C ILE A 88 -8.24 -7.56 -11.06
N LEU A 89 -7.52 -7.86 -12.14
CA LEU A 89 -8.11 -8.06 -13.46
C LEU A 89 -9.02 -9.30 -13.50
N GLU A 90 -8.60 -10.40 -12.88
CA GLU A 90 -9.41 -11.63 -12.75
C GLU A 90 -10.71 -11.38 -11.99
N GLN A 91 -10.65 -10.68 -10.84
CA GLN A 91 -11.84 -10.29 -10.05
C GLN A 91 -12.78 -9.39 -10.86
N ALA A 92 -12.23 -8.40 -11.57
CA ALA A 92 -13.02 -7.49 -12.39
C ALA A 92 -13.71 -8.21 -13.56
N ALA A 93 -13.09 -9.24 -14.13
CA ALA A 93 -13.69 -10.07 -15.18
C ALA A 93 -14.81 -10.96 -14.62
N ALA A 94 -14.59 -11.58 -13.46
CA ALA A 94 -15.59 -12.40 -12.79
C ALA A 94 -16.84 -11.60 -12.40
N ASN A 95 -16.66 -10.36 -11.93
CA ASN A 95 -17.77 -9.47 -11.55
C ASN A 95 -18.63 -8.98 -12.73
N LYS A 96 -18.18 -9.17 -13.97
CA LYS A 96 -18.91 -8.79 -15.20
C LYS A 96 -19.67 -9.95 -15.83
N ALA A 97 -19.38 -11.18 -15.41
CA ALA A 97 -20.03 -12.41 -15.88
C ALA A 97 -21.31 -12.67 -15.06
#